data_AF-A0A2N9I204-F1
#
_entry.id   AF-A0A2N9I204-F1
#
_cell.length_a   1.000
_cell.length_b   1.000
_cell.length_c   1.000
_cell.angle_alpha   90.00
_cell.angle_beta   90.00
_cell.angle_gamma   90.00
#
_symmetry.space_group_name_H-M   'P 1'
#
loop_
_entity.id
_entity.type
_entity.pdbx_description
1 polymer ?
#
loop_
_entity_poly.entity_id
_entity_poly.type
_entity_poly.pdbx_seq_one_letter_code
_entity_poly.pdbx_strand_id
1 'polypeptide(L)'
;MLPFNYCMKCLEQRHGLQLSIKAVPIPILAALNSLAITASKVVSGDDDLPKRDDIGERRRKHELRVLAGAGIKSEDDVGDEVDNFEADGDADMGNGDVDMGDGDTGDSEDEYYKQVEQRRAAKLAAKAEMYSRISAVPPSSPETIDGKRHISYQMEKNRGLTRKRKKETKNPRKKYKEQHKKKVNRRKGQVQEIKKPTGPYGGEASGINVATSRSVRFKN
;
A
#
# COMPACT_ATOMS: atom_id res chain seq x y z
N MET A 1 85.62 -15.52 -23.10
CA MET A 1 84.66 -16.30 -22.30
C MET A 1 83.38 -16.40 -23.12
N LEU A 2 83.25 -17.51 -23.81
CA LEU A 2 82.07 -17.96 -24.56
C LEU A 2 80.98 -18.41 -23.54
N PRO A 3 79.69 -18.67 -23.90
CA PRO A 3 79.08 -18.52 -25.23
C PRO A 3 77.53 -18.27 -25.30
N PHE A 4 77.03 -18.26 -26.55
CA PHE A 4 75.73 -18.79 -27.03
C PHE A 4 74.46 -18.02 -26.64
N ASN A 5 73.45 -17.87 -27.49
CA ASN A 5 73.24 -18.14 -28.91
C ASN A 5 71.93 -17.43 -29.29
N TYR A 6 71.86 -16.99 -30.55
CA TYR A 6 70.63 -16.65 -31.27
C TYR A 6 69.55 -17.74 -31.14
N CYS A 7 68.25 -17.37 -31.16
CA CYS A 7 67.34 -17.69 -32.28
C CYS A 7 65.86 -17.34 -32.05
N MET A 8 65.27 -16.74 -33.09
CA MET A 8 63.97 -17.06 -33.71
C MET A 8 62.63 -16.81 -33.02
N LYS A 9 61.89 -15.89 -33.65
CA LYS A 9 60.49 -16.04 -34.14
C LYS A 9 59.67 -17.19 -33.55
N CYS A 10 58.61 -16.81 -32.83
CA CYS A 10 57.26 -17.40 -32.88
C CYS A 10 56.30 -16.30 -32.43
N LEU A 11 55.76 -15.48 -33.33
CA LEU A 11 54.38 -15.63 -33.85
C LEU A 11 53.57 -16.72 -33.15
N GLU A 12 52.76 -16.34 -32.15
CA GLU A 12 51.54 -17.09 -31.85
C GLU A 12 50.41 -16.12 -31.51
N GLN A 13 49.58 -15.91 -32.52
CA GLN A 13 48.21 -15.44 -32.38
C GLN A 13 47.47 -16.38 -31.43
N ARG A 14 46.94 -15.85 -30.32
CA ARG A 14 45.83 -16.51 -29.62
C ARG A 14 44.67 -15.54 -29.50
N HIS A 15 43.88 -15.60 -30.58
CA HIS A 15 42.43 -15.43 -30.64
C HIS A 15 41.79 -14.87 -29.37
N GLY A 16 41.44 -13.58 -29.45
CA GLY A 16 40.41 -13.02 -28.60
C GLY A 16 39.14 -13.84 -28.78
N LEU A 17 38.75 -14.55 -27.73
CA LEU A 17 37.38 -15.02 -27.57
C LEU A 17 36.52 -13.76 -27.34
N GLN A 18 36.09 -13.16 -28.45
CA GLN A 18 34.91 -12.33 -28.46
C GLN A 18 33.75 -13.23 -28.04
N LEU A 19 33.44 -13.25 -26.75
CA LEU A 19 32.13 -13.67 -26.28
C LEU A 19 31.14 -12.62 -26.78
N SER A 20 30.68 -12.81 -28.02
CA SER A 20 29.55 -12.11 -28.59
C SER A 20 28.33 -12.51 -27.77
N ILE A 21 28.04 -11.77 -26.70
CA ILE A 21 26.72 -11.80 -26.09
C ILE A 21 25.81 -11.14 -27.12
N LYS A 22 25.26 -11.97 -28.03
CA LYS A 22 24.12 -11.58 -28.84
C LYS A 22 23.02 -11.25 -27.86
N ALA A 23 22.82 -9.96 -27.60
CA ALA A 23 21.67 -9.45 -26.90
C ALA A 23 20.46 -9.85 -27.75
N VAL A 24 19.80 -10.93 -27.36
CA VAL A 24 18.46 -11.24 -27.87
C VAL A 24 17.55 -10.21 -27.20
N PRO A 25 16.94 -9.28 -27.95
CA PRO A 25 15.95 -8.40 -27.36
C PRO A 25 14.77 -9.29 -26.97
N ILE A 26 14.59 -9.47 -25.65
CA ILE A 26 13.37 -10.04 -25.10
C ILE A 26 12.27 -9.05 -25.49
N PRO A 27 11.26 -9.43 -26.31
CA PRO A 27 10.12 -8.56 -26.51
C PRO A 27 9.40 -8.51 -25.16
N ILE A 28 9.56 -7.39 -24.46
CA ILE A 28 8.68 -7.02 -23.37
C ILE A 28 7.32 -6.82 -24.02
N LEU A 29 6.50 -7.87 -24.03
CA LEU A 29 5.07 -7.76 -24.21
C LEU A 29 4.53 -7.01 -23.00
N ALA A 30 4.63 -5.68 -23.07
CA ALA A 30 3.73 -4.82 -22.34
C ALA A 30 2.35 -5.02 -22.96
N ALA A 31 1.63 -6.05 -22.49
CA ALA A 31 0.19 -6.11 -22.62
C ALA A 31 -0.36 -4.94 -21.81
N LEU A 32 -0.44 -3.79 -22.47
CA LEU A 32 -1.30 -2.70 -22.06
C LEU A 32 -2.72 -3.26 -22.13
N ASN A 33 -3.28 -3.65 -20.99
CA ASN A 33 -4.72 -3.60 -20.82
C ASN A 33 -5.12 -2.12 -20.75
N SER A 34 -4.95 -1.40 -21.86
CA SER A 34 -5.87 -0.32 -22.16
C SER A 34 -7.17 -1.01 -22.52
N LEU A 35 -8.12 -1.03 -21.59
CA LEU A 35 -9.51 -1.03 -21.99
C LEU A 35 -9.67 0.19 -22.88
N ALA A 36 -9.49 -0.02 -24.18
CA ALA A 36 -9.84 0.93 -25.19
C ALA A 36 -11.34 1.11 -25.06
N ILE A 37 -11.74 2.18 -24.37
CA ILE A 37 -13.06 2.74 -24.54
C ILE A 37 -13.06 3.21 -25.99
N THR A 38 -13.58 2.37 -26.88
CA THR A 38 -13.96 2.79 -28.22
C THR A 38 -15.17 3.71 -28.08
N ALA A 39 -14.93 4.94 -27.60
CA ALA A 39 -15.88 6.01 -27.77
C ALA A 39 -15.76 6.45 -29.24
N SER A 40 -16.70 5.96 -30.04
CA SER A 40 -16.96 6.51 -31.37
C SER A 40 -17.10 8.02 -31.25
N LYS A 41 -16.40 8.77 -32.13
CA LYS A 41 -16.56 10.22 -32.27
C LYS A 41 -18.02 10.53 -32.57
N VAL A 42 -18.74 11.03 -31.57
CA VAL A 42 -20.04 11.66 -31.77
C VAL A 42 -19.78 13.08 -32.26
N VAL A 43 -20.47 13.45 -33.34
CA VAL A 43 -20.32 14.73 -34.06
C VAL A 43 -21.43 15.73 -33.64
N SER A 44 -22.03 15.57 -32.47
CA SER A 44 -23.03 16.51 -31.94
C SER A 44 -22.82 16.77 -30.45
N GLY A 45 -22.85 18.04 -30.07
CA GLY A 45 -22.50 18.54 -28.74
C GLY A 45 -23.60 18.43 -27.70
N ASP A 46 -24.31 17.32 -27.67
CA ASP A 46 -25.29 17.01 -26.62
C ASP A 46 -25.44 15.49 -26.46
N ASP A 47 -24.34 14.81 -26.11
CA ASP A 47 -24.43 13.44 -25.60
C ASP A 47 -24.78 13.50 -24.12
N ASP A 48 -26.04 13.20 -23.82
CA ASP A 48 -26.56 13.16 -22.46
C ASP A 48 -25.70 12.24 -21.57
N LEU A 49 -25.23 12.79 -20.45
CA LEU A 49 -24.57 12.00 -19.42
C LEU A 49 -25.58 11.07 -18.76
N PRO A 50 -25.21 9.81 -18.47
CA PRO A 50 -26.11 8.90 -17.78
C PRO A 50 -26.52 9.53 -16.44
N LYS A 51 -27.84 9.63 -16.22
CA LYS A 51 -28.38 10.12 -14.96
C LYS A 51 -27.86 9.25 -13.82
N ARG A 52 -27.50 9.90 -12.72
CA ARG A 52 -27.00 9.21 -11.54
C ARG A 52 -28.17 8.56 -10.82
N ASP A 53 -28.29 7.24 -10.91
CA ASP A 53 -29.27 6.45 -10.14
C ASP A 53 -29.14 6.75 -8.64
N ASP A 54 -30.29 6.78 -7.95
CA ASP A 54 -30.35 6.88 -6.50
C ASP A 54 -29.67 5.68 -5.83
N ILE A 55 -29.22 5.87 -4.59
CA ILE A 55 -28.39 4.88 -3.89
C ILE A 55 -29.14 3.54 -3.76
N GLY A 56 -30.45 3.56 -3.55
CA GLY A 56 -31.30 2.37 -3.47
C GLY A 56 -31.38 1.60 -4.78
N GLU A 57 -31.58 2.30 -5.90
CA GLU A 57 -31.65 1.69 -7.23
C GLU A 57 -30.30 1.08 -7.65
N ARG A 58 -29.20 1.78 -7.35
CA ARG A 58 -27.86 1.27 -7.63
C ARG A 58 -27.55 0.00 -6.86
N ARG A 59 -28.03 -0.09 -5.61
CA ARG A 59 -27.90 -1.30 -4.78
C ARG A 59 -28.69 -2.45 -5.38
N ARG A 60 -29.96 -2.23 -5.74
CA ARG A 60 -30.81 -3.26 -6.39
C ARG A 60 -30.21 -3.76 -7.71
N LYS A 61 -29.75 -2.86 -8.59
CA LYS A 61 -29.09 -3.25 -9.85
C LYS A 61 -27.82 -4.07 -9.61
N HIS A 62 -27.05 -3.74 -8.56
CA HIS A 62 -25.86 -4.49 -8.19
C HIS A 62 -26.23 -5.89 -7.68
N GLU A 63 -27.22 -6.01 -6.80
CA GLU A 63 -27.72 -7.28 -6.28
C GLU A 63 -28.25 -8.19 -7.40
N LEU A 64 -29.07 -7.65 -8.31
CA LEU A 64 -29.54 -8.38 -9.49
C LEU A 64 -28.39 -8.84 -10.38
N ARG A 65 -27.38 -7.99 -10.61
CA ARG A 65 -26.19 -8.37 -11.40
C ARG A 65 -25.38 -9.48 -10.73
N VAL A 66 -25.23 -9.43 -9.40
CA VAL A 66 -24.54 -10.47 -8.63
C VAL A 66 -25.31 -11.79 -8.67
N LEU A 67 -26.64 -11.75 -8.50
CA LEU A 67 -27.51 -12.93 -8.59
C LEU A 67 -27.50 -13.55 -10.00
N ALA A 68 -27.58 -12.72 -11.04
CA ALA A 68 -27.46 -13.16 -12.43
C ALA A 68 -26.08 -13.78 -12.72
N GLY A 69 -25.00 -13.21 -12.17
CA GLY A 69 -23.65 -13.77 -12.25
C GLY A 69 -23.49 -15.09 -11.50
N ALA A 70 -24.29 -15.30 -10.45
CA ALA A 70 -24.38 -16.56 -9.70
C ALA A 70 -25.32 -17.60 -10.35
N GLY A 71 -25.97 -17.26 -11.47
CA GLY A 71 -26.84 -18.16 -12.23
C GLY A 71 -28.24 -18.35 -11.65
N ILE A 72 -28.66 -17.52 -10.70
CA ILE A 72 -29.98 -17.57 -10.08
C ILE A 72 -30.89 -16.60 -10.85
N LYS A 73 -31.91 -17.13 -11.53
CA LYS A 73 -32.95 -16.31 -12.19
C LYS A 73 -34.06 -16.03 -11.16
N SER A 74 -34.33 -14.77 -10.87
CA SER A 74 -35.55 -14.37 -10.15
C SER A 74 -36.71 -14.37 -11.17
N GLU A 75 -37.77 -15.14 -10.89
CA GLU A 75 -38.90 -15.38 -11.79
C GLU A 75 -40.04 -14.36 -11.65
N ASP A 76 -39.77 -13.19 -11.07
CA ASP A 76 -40.78 -12.14 -10.88
C ASP A 76 -40.47 -10.93 -11.78
N ASP A 77 -40.77 -11.09 -13.09
CA ASP A 77 -40.89 -9.99 -14.05
C ASP A 77 -42.38 -9.68 -14.24
N VAL A 78 -42.94 -8.89 -13.31
CA VAL A 78 -44.29 -8.35 -13.43
C VAL A 78 -44.19 -6.83 -13.45
N GLY A 79 -44.27 -6.30 -14.67
CA GLY A 79 -45.07 -5.12 -15.01
C GLY A 79 -44.76 -3.82 -14.26
N ASP A 80 -44.10 -2.90 -14.95
CA ASP A 80 -44.22 -1.46 -14.75
C ASP A 80 -45.70 -1.03 -14.83
N GLU A 81 -46.35 -0.87 -13.67
CA GLU A 81 -47.52 -0.02 -13.53
C GLU A 81 -47.21 1.07 -12.50
N VAL A 82 -47.10 2.29 -13.02
CA VAL A 82 -47.09 3.53 -12.27
C VAL A 82 -48.35 3.62 -11.41
N ASP A 83 -48.19 3.56 -10.09
CA ASP A 83 -49.14 4.21 -9.21
C ASP A 83 -48.43 5.03 -8.13
N ASN A 84 -48.85 6.28 -8.10
CA ASN A 84 -48.35 7.37 -7.28
C ASN A 84 -49.12 7.32 -5.96
N PHE A 85 -48.52 6.75 -4.92
CA PHE A 85 -49.04 6.86 -3.57
C PHE A 85 -47.99 7.45 -2.63
N GLU A 86 -48.13 8.76 -2.39
CA GLU A 86 -47.51 9.49 -1.28
C GLU A 86 -47.88 8.78 0.03
N ALA A 87 -46.90 8.15 0.67
CA ALA A 87 -47.00 7.67 2.03
C ALA A 87 -45.60 7.63 2.64
N ASP A 88 -45.37 8.54 3.59
CA ASP A 88 -44.24 8.53 4.52
C ASP A 88 -44.07 7.14 5.14
N GLY A 89 -43.11 6.39 4.62
CA GLY A 89 -42.80 5.02 5.03
C GLY A 89 -41.32 4.86 5.28
N ASP A 90 -40.91 5.11 6.53
CA ASP A 90 -39.59 4.75 7.07
C ASP A 90 -39.45 3.22 7.05
N ALA A 91 -38.97 2.68 5.93
CA ALA A 91 -38.69 1.27 5.77
C ALA A 91 -37.33 0.93 6.38
N ASP A 92 -37.28 0.83 7.71
CA ASP A 92 -36.23 0.08 8.43
C ASP A 92 -36.49 -1.42 8.25
N MET A 93 -36.06 -1.96 7.12
CA MET A 93 -36.07 -3.39 6.86
C MET A 93 -34.70 -3.97 7.16
N GLY A 94 -34.52 -4.56 8.34
CA GLY A 94 -33.42 -5.49 8.57
C GLY A 94 -32.97 -5.79 10.00
N ASN A 95 -33.83 -6.36 10.84
CA ASN A 95 -33.49 -7.62 11.51
C ASN A 95 -34.76 -8.28 12.07
N GLY A 96 -35.04 -9.49 11.58
CA GLY A 96 -36.15 -10.29 12.07
C GLY A 96 -35.90 -10.71 13.50
N ASP A 97 -36.85 -10.40 14.36
CA ASP A 97 -37.13 -11.22 15.53
C ASP A 97 -38.62 -11.50 15.52
N VAL A 98 -38.94 -12.78 15.40
CA VAL A 98 -40.31 -13.28 15.48
C VAL A 98 -40.63 -13.32 16.96
N ASP A 99 -41.53 -12.45 17.44
CA ASP A 99 -42.11 -12.63 18.76
C ASP A 99 -43.63 -12.54 18.69
N MET A 100 -44.22 -13.71 18.45
CA MET A 100 -45.60 -14.01 18.82
C MET A 100 -45.55 -14.51 20.25
N GLY A 101 -45.80 -13.62 21.21
CA GLY A 101 -45.69 -13.91 22.63
C GLY A 101 -46.42 -12.90 23.49
N ASP A 102 -47.75 -13.00 23.51
CA ASP A 102 -48.64 -12.45 24.53
C ASP A 102 -48.11 -12.76 25.94
N GLY A 103 -47.80 -11.71 26.72
CA GLY A 103 -47.11 -11.84 28.01
C GLY A 103 -47.07 -10.54 28.81
N ASP A 104 -48.23 -10.11 29.29
CA ASP A 104 -48.47 -9.16 30.38
C ASP A 104 -47.42 -9.20 31.52
N THR A 105 -46.41 -8.31 31.53
CA THR A 105 -45.56 -8.03 32.71
C THR A 105 -44.95 -6.60 32.68
N GLY A 106 -45.80 -5.59 32.61
CA GLY A 106 -45.44 -4.18 32.34
C GLY A 106 -44.90 -3.31 33.48
N ASP A 107 -43.83 -3.69 34.18
CA ASP A 107 -43.12 -2.77 35.10
C ASP A 107 -41.58 -2.88 35.06
N SER A 108 -41.03 -4.01 34.58
CA SER A 108 -39.57 -4.20 34.47
C SER A 108 -38.99 -3.89 33.08
N GLU A 109 -39.83 -3.86 32.04
CA GLU A 109 -39.43 -3.60 30.66
C GLU A 109 -39.16 -2.10 30.43
N ASP A 110 -39.97 -1.23 31.01
CA ASP A 110 -39.85 0.22 30.90
C ASP A 110 -38.51 0.76 31.45
N GLU A 111 -37.97 0.14 32.49
CA GLU A 111 -36.67 0.50 33.04
C GLU A 111 -35.52 0.11 32.08
N TYR A 112 -35.65 -1.02 31.40
CA TYR A 112 -34.65 -1.48 30.42
C TYR A 112 -34.60 -0.56 29.20
N TYR A 113 -35.76 -0.17 28.65
CA TYR A 113 -35.83 0.76 27.52
C TYR A 113 -35.22 2.13 27.85
N LYS A 114 -35.51 2.68 29.04
CA LYS A 114 -34.90 3.92 29.52
C LYS A 114 -33.37 3.82 29.60
N GLN A 115 -32.82 2.68 30.02
CA GLN A 115 -31.37 2.46 30.05
C GLN A 115 -30.75 2.42 28.63
N VAL A 116 -31.44 1.82 27.66
CA VAL A 116 -30.97 1.76 26.26
C VAL A 116 -30.95 3.16 25.63
N GLU A 117 -31.98 3.97 25.87
CA GLU A 117 -32.04 5.35 25.41
C GLU A 117 -30.90 6.21 25.99
N GLN A 118 -30.65 6.10 27.30
CA GLN A 118 -29.56 6.81 27.95
C GLN A 118 -28.19 6.39 27.39
N ARG A 119 -27.98 5.08 27.15
CA ARG A 119 -26.75 4.58 26.52
C ARG A 119 -26.57 5.10 25.10
N ARG A 120 -27.66 5.17 24.32
CA ARG A 120 -27.64 5.71 22.95
C ARG A 120 -27.32 7.20 22.97
N ALA A 121 -27.96 7.98 23.85
CA ALA A 121 -27.71 9.40 24.02
C ALA A 121 -26.28 9.68 24.47
N ALA A 122 -25.74 8.93 25.43
CA ALA A 122 -24.35 9.05 25.88
C ALA A 122 -23.36 8.71 24.76
N LYS A 123 -23.65 7.68 23.95
CA LYS A 123 -22.83 7.32 22.78
C LYS A 123 -22.85 8.40 21.71
N LEU A 124 -24.01 9.02 21.46
CA LEU A 124 -24.15 10.12 20.52
C LEU A 124 -23.45 11.38 21.02
N ALA A 125 -23.55 11.70 22.31
CA ALA A 125 -22.87 12.83 22.95
C ALA A 125 -21.34 12.65 22.92
N ALA A 126 -20.83 11.48 23.30
CA ALA A 126 -19.40 11.17 23.21
C ALA A 126 -18.89 11.23 21.77
N LYS A 127 -19.71 10.79 20.79
CA LYS A 127 -19.39 10.96 19.36
C LYS A 127 -19.41 12.44 18.98
N ALA A 128 -20.40 13.22 19.40
CA ALA A 128 -20.46 14.65 19.12
C ALA A 128 -19.25 15.40 19.71
N GLU A 129 -18.79 15.05 20.90
CA GLU A 129 -17.59 15.62 21.53
C GLU A 129 -16.30 15.23 20.81
N MET A 130 -16.19 13.97 20.37
CA MET A 130 -15.03 13.52 19.59
C MET A 130 -14.97 14.15 18.19
N TYR A 131 -16.14 14.39 17.60
CA TYR A 131 -16.27 14.94 16.25
C TYR A 131 -16.53 16.45 16.23
N SER A 132 -16.69 17.12 17.38
CA SER A 132 -16.68 18.58 17.51
C SER A 132 -15.25 19.07 17.32
N ARG A 133 -14.83 19.01 16.06
CA ARG A 133 -13.50 19.41 15.64
C ARG A 133 -13.38 20.90 15.89
N ILE A 134 -12.77 21.27 17.02
CA ILE A 134 -12.22 22.60 17.23
C ILE A 134 -11.31 22.82 16.01
N SER A 135 -11.73 23.73 15.12
CA SER A 135 -10.89 24.20 14.03
C SER A 135 -9.79 25.05 14.65
N ALA A 136 -8.82 24.37 15.29
CA ALA A 136 -7.58 24.95 15.74
C ALA A 136 -6.77 25.27 14.47
N VAL A 137 -7.19 26.35 13.80
CA VAL A 137 -6.40 27.02 12.78
C VAL A 137 -5.08 27.37 13.48
N PRO A 138 -3.94 26.77 13.07
CA PRO A 138 -2.68 27.16 13.67
C PRO A 138 -2.49 28.66 13.41
N PRO A 139 -2.10 29.46 14.42
CA PRO A 139 -1.90 30.89 14.22
C PRO A 139 -0.90 31.08 13.09
N SER A 140 -1.29 31.81 12.04
CA SER A 140 -0.35 32.27 11.03
C SER A 140 0.69 33.10 11.77
N SER A 141 1.96 32.67 11.72
CA SER A 141 3.08 33.37 12.34
C SER A 141 3.03 34.87 12.01
N PRO A 142 3.17 35.77 13.00
CA PRO A 142 3.14 37.20 12.74
C PRO A 142 4.46 37.62 12.07
N GLU A 143 4.44 37.80 10.75
CA GLU A 143 5.50 38.56 10.07
C GLU A 143 5.13 40.05 10.14
N THR A 144 5.26 40.63 11.33
CA THR A 144 5.44 42.08 11.46
C THR A 144 6.84 42.40 10.93
N ILE A 145 6.97 42.47 9.60
CA ILE A 145 8.18 42.95 8.95
C ILE A 145 8.06 44.46 8.91
N ASP A 146 8.84 45.14 9.75
CA ASP A 146 9.06 46.58 9.61
C ASP A 146 9.87 46.83 8.33
N GLY A 147 9.25 47.43 7.30
CA GLY A 147 9.88 47.73 6.01
C GLY A 147 9.39 46.89 4.81
N LYS A 148 10.30 46.58 3.87
CA LYS A 148 9.97 45.87 2.61
C LYS A 148 9.78 44.38 2.86
N ARG A 149 8.77 43.78 2.23
CA ARG A 149 8.53 42.32 2.27
C ARG A 149 9.71 41.57 1.65
N HIS A 150 10.34 40.67 2.40
CA HIS A 150 11.41 39.81 1.91
C HIS A 150 10.87 38.61 1.12
N ILE A 151 11.72 38.05 0.23
CA ILE A 151 11.42 36.83 -0.49
C ILE A 151 11.47 35.62 0.45
N SER A 152 10.46 34.75 0.41
CA SER A 152 10.45 33.50 1.18
C SER A 152 11.44 32.48 0.60
N TYR A 153 12.06 31.66 1.46
CA TYR A 153 12.96 30.57 1.05
C TYR A 153 12.35 29.62 -0.01
N GLN A 154 11.03 29.40 0.05
CA GLN A 154 10.33 28.58 -0.94
C GLN A 154 10.38 29.21 -2.35
N MET A 155 10.14 30.52 -2.44
CA MET A 155 10.20 31.29 -3.68
C MET A 155 11.64 31.51 -4.15
N GLU A 156 12.58 31.64 -3.22
CA GLU A 156 14.00 31.80 -3.52
C GLU A 156 14.60 30.51 -4.14
N LYS A 157 14.26 29.34 -3.59
CA LYS A 157 14.84 28.05 -4.03
C LYS A 157 14.01 27.29 -5.06
N ASN A 158 12.73 27.61 -5.24
CA ASN A 158 11.81 27.01 -6.24
C ASN A 158 11.93 25.48 -6.37
N ARG A 159 12.05 24.78 -5.23
CA ARG A 159 12.30 23.32 -5.22
C ARG A 159 11.06 22.51 -5.61
N GLY A 160 9.86 23.05 -5.47
CA GLY A 160 8.59 22.36 -5.77
C GLY A 160 8.30 21.16 -4.86
N LEU A 161 7.38 20.30 -5.29
CA LEU A 161 6.88 19.14 -4.54
C LEU A 161 7.85 17.94 -4.59
N THR A 162 9.06 18.10 -4.06
CA THR A 162 10.05 17.01 -4.03
C THR A 162 9.79 16.02 -2.90
N ARG A 163 10.00 14.72 -3.17
CA ARG A 163 9.97 13.67 -2.14
C ARG A 163 10.99 13.91 -1.02
N LYS A 164 10.69 13.42 0.19
CA LYS A 164 11.63 13.41 1.31
C LYS A 164 12.86 12.57 0.99
N ARG A 165 14.06 13.16 1.12
CA ARG A 165 15.36 12.48 0.95
C ARG A 165 16.05 12.29 2.31
N LYS A 166 16.65 11.12 2.55
CA LYS A 166 17.37 10.81 3.80
C LYS A 166 18.60 11.71 3.96
N LYS A 167 18.95 12.09 5.20
CA LYS A 167 20.14 12.92 5.48
C LYS A 167 21.44 12.26 4.99
N GLU A 168 21.54 10.93 5.12
CA GLU A 168 22.68 10.13 4.65
C GLU A 168 22.96 10.31 3.16
N THR A 169 21.91 10.40 2.34
CA THR A 169 22.02 10.52 0.88
C THR A 169 22.44 11.91 0.41
N LYS A 170 22.39 12.92 1.28
CA LYS A 170 22.83 14.28 0.95
C LYS A 170 24.36 14.39 0.84
N ASN A 171 25.10 13.56 1.58
CA ASN A 171 26.56 13.55 1.57
C ASN A 171 27.08 12.20 1.02
N PRO A 172 27.72 12.17 -0.16
CA PRO A 172 28.14 10.92 -0.80
C PRO A 172 29.13 10.12 0.07
N ARG A 173 30.06 10.80 0.76
CA ARG A 173 31.02 10.16 1.67
C ARG A 173 30.30 9.43 2.81
N LYS A 174 29.30 10.08 3.42
CA LYS A 174 28.53 9.49 4.53
C LYS A 174 27.71 8.29 4.07
N LYS A 175 27.04 8.40 2.92
CA LYS A 175 26.29 7.29 2.29
C LYS A 175 27.17 6.05 2.10
N TYR A 176 28.36 6.19 1.51
CA TYR A 176 29.24 5.05 1.25
C TYR A 176 29.87 4.49 2.54
N LYS A 177 30.20 5.33 3.52
CA LYS A 177 30.67 4.90 4.84
C LYS A 177 29.64 4.01 5.55
N GLU A 178 28.38 4.45 5.58
CA GLU A 178 27.29 3.70 6.22
C GLU A 178 26.91 2.45 5.43
N GLN A 179 26.94 2.50 4.10
CA GLN A 179 26.72 1.32 3.25
C GLN A 179 27.78 0.26 3.49
N HIS A 180 29.06 0.64 3.61
CA HIS A 180 30.14 -0.27 3.95
C HIS A 180 29.93 -0.90 5.33
N LYS A 181 29.64 -0.08 6.36
CA LYS A 181 29.35 -0.58 7.72
C LYS A 181 28.20 -1.60 7.73
N LYS A 182 27.10 -1.31 7.02
CA LYS A 182 25.95 -2.21 6.89
C LYS A 182 26.33 -3.53 6.19
N LYS A 183 27.13 -3.48 5.12
CA LYS A 183 27.63 -4.67 4.41
C LYS A 183 28.55 -5.53 5.28
N VAL A 184 29.46 -4.92 6.05
CA VAL A 184 30.35 -5.62 6.98
C VAL A 184 29.52 -6.35 8.05
N ASN A 185 28.54 -5.67 8.66
CA ASN A 185 27.68 -6.31 9.65
C ASN A 185 26.86 -7.47 9.06
N ARG A 186 26.35 -7.34 7.83
CA ARG A 186 25.63 -8.42 7.16
C ARG A 186 26.54 -9.62 6.86
N ARG A 187 27.79 -9.37 6.47
CA ARG A 187 28.80 -10.42 6.23
C ARG A 187 29.03 -11.25 7.50
N LYS A 188 29.14 -10.60 8.67
CA LYS A 188 29.30 -11.29 9.97
C LYS A 188 28.19 -12.29 10.29
N GLY A 189 26.98 -12.06 9.76
CA GLY A 189 25.86 -13.00 9.90
C GLY A 189 25.93 -14.21 8.97
N GLN A 190 26.52 -14.05 7.78
CA GLN A 190 26.64 -15.11 6.78
C GLN A 190 27.88 -15.98 7.01
N VAL A 191 29.02 -15.35 7.30
CA VAL A 191 30.32 -15.98 7.47
C VAL A 191 30.92 -15.49 8.77
N GLN A 192 31.39 -16.42 9.60
CA GLN A 192 32.09 -16.07 10.82
C GLN A 192 33.47 -15.49 10.47
N GLU A 193 33.78 -14.30 11.01
CA GLU A 193 35.11 -13.70 10.92
C GLU A 193 36.08 -14.40 11.88
N ILE A 194 37.36 -14.40 11.52
CA ILE A 194 38.44 -14.93 12.37
C ILE A 194 38.55 -14.07 13.63
N LYS A 195 38.29 -14.65 14.80
CA LYS A 195 38.44 -13.99 16.10
C LYS A 195 39.83 -14.27 16.65
N LYS A 196 40.55 -13.22 17.06
CA LYS A 196 41.81 -13.36 17.82
C LYS A 196 41.45 -13.61 19.30
N PRO A 197 42.03 -14.62 19.96
CA PRO A 197 41.81 -14.82 21.39
C PRO A 197 42.47 -13.68 22.16
N THR A 198 41.70 -12.99 23.00
CA THR A 198 42.20 -11.88 23.82
C THR A 198 42.73 -12.37 25.18
N GLY A 199 42.31 -13.55 25.64
CA GLY A 199 42.62 -14.07 26.97
C GLY A 199 42.38 -15.57 27.09
N PRO A 200 42.37 -16.13 28.32
CA PRO A 200 42.12 -17.55 28.54
C PRO A 200 40.74 -17.97 28.02
N TYR A 201 40.61 -19.24 27.65
CA TYR A 201 39.38 -19.78 27.09
C TYR A 201 38.24 -19.76 28.13
N GLY A 202 37.22 -18.96 27.87
CA GLY A 202 36.03 -18.81 28.73
C GLY A 202 34.82 -19.64 28.29
N GLY A 203 34.99 -20.55 27.33
CA GLY A 203 33.87 -21.28 26.72
C GLY A 203 33.23 -20.57 25.52
N GLU A 204 32.23 -21.23 24.92
CA GLU A 204 31.47 -20.72 23.77
C GLU A 204 30.32 -19.80 24.20
N ALA A 205 30.54 -18.48 24.17
CA ALA A 205 29.56 -17.50 24.66
C ALA A 205 28.18 -17.53 23.95
N SER A 206 28.12 -18.00 22.71
CA SER A 206 26.85 -18.13 21.95
C SER A 206 26.20 -19.51 22.06
N GLY A 207 26.84 -20.45 22.78
CA GLY A 207 26.38 -21.84 22.91
C GLY A 207 26.79 -22.75 21.76
N ILE A 208 26.74 -24.06 22.02
CA ILE A 208 27.07 -25.13 21.07
C ILE A 208 25.77 -25.82 20.65
N ASN A 209 25.51 -25.93 19.34
CA ASN A 209 24.40 -26.71 18.81
C ASN A 209 24.90 -28.06 18.29
N VAL A 210 24.57 -29.14 19.01
CA VAL A 210 25.06 -30.51 18.74
C VAL A 210 24.54 -31.08 17.42
N ALA A 211 23.36 -30.66 16.96
CA ALA A 211 22.73 -31.23 15.77
C ALA A 211 23.26 -30.67 14.44
N THR A 212 24.00 -29.55 14.46
CA THR A 212 24.34 -28.81 13.23
C THR A 212 25.77 -29.08 12.77
N SER A 213 25.94 -29.67 11.58
CA SER A 213 27.25 -29.76 10.89
C SER A 213 27.41 -28.68 9.81
N ARG A 214 28.47 -27.87 9.86
CA ARG A 214 28.74 -26.79 8.87
C ARG A 214 29.90 -27.11 7.89
N SER A 215 30.30 -28.38 7.78
CA SER A 215 31.37 -28.81 6.87
C SER A 215 30.90 -28.91 5.40
N VAL A 216 31.83 -28.73 4.46
CA VAL A 216 31.58 -28.95 3.04
C VAL A 216 31.67 -30.46 2.76
N ARG A 217 30.64 -31.05 2.18
CA ARG A 217 30.62 -32.47 1.78
C ARG A 217 30.99 -32.60 0.31
N PHE A 218 31.93 -33.48 0.00
CA PHE A 218 32.25 -33.81 -1.38
C PHE A 218 31.15 -34.68 -1.97
N LYS A 219 30.80 -34.41 -3.23
CA LYS A 219 29.89 -35.25 -4.00
C LYS A 219 30.74 -36.30 -4.73
N ASN A 220 30.28 -37.54 -4.69
CA ASN A 220 30.85 -38.64 -5.48
C ASN A 220 30.46 -38.50 -6.94
#